data_AF-A0A6P3J848-F1
#
_entry.id   AF-A0A6P3J848-F1
#
_cell.length_a   1.000
_cell.length_b   1.000
_cell.length_c   1.000
_cell.angle_alpha   90.00
_cell.angle_beta   90.00
_cell.angle_gamma   90.00
#
_symmetry.space_group_name_H-M   'P 1'
#
loop_
_entity.id
_entity.type
_entity.pdbx_description
1 polymer ?
#
loop_
_entity_poly.entity_id
_entity_poly.type
_entity_poly.pdbx_seq_one_letter_code
_entity_poly.pdbx_strand_id
1 'polypeptide(L)'
;PSFTVYIVVFHFLLQDGHELPPPIAFDVEAPTTLPPCKGSYFGTETLKNLVLHFLQQYYAVYDSGDRQRLLDAYHDGACCSLSIPFTPQNPARSNLAEYFKDSRNVKKLKDPTLRFRLLKHTRLNVVAFLNELPKTQHDINSFVVDISAQTSTLLCFSVNGVFKEGKYLWSPEFVEGSLSQLVILSTLNFPTPFSPLLP
;
A
#
# COMPACT_ATOMS: atom_id res chain seq x y z
N PRO A 1 24.51 24.93 -15.39
CA PRO A 1 23.59 25.25 -16.50
C PRO A 1 23.94 24.39 -17.72
N SER A 2 23.32 23.22 -17.82
CA SER A 2 23.48 22.32 -18.96
C SER A 2 22.60 22.83 -20.10
N PHE A 3 23.21 23.29 -21.18
CA PHE A 3 22.47 23.70 -22.38
C PHE A 3 22.11 22.45 -23.18
N THR A 4 20.84 22.06 -23.16
CA THR A 4 20.30 21.08 -24.10
C THR A 4 20.07 21.79 -25.43
N VAL A 5 20.89 21.47 -26.43
CA VAL A 5 20.69 21.93 -27.80
C VAL A 5 19.64 21.02 -28.44
N TYR A 6 18.44 21.53 -28.65
CA TYR A 6 17.44 20.85 -29.46
C TYR A 6 17.70 21.20 -30.93
N ILE A 7 18.37 20.31 -31.65
CA ILE A 7 18.45 20.42 -33.12
C ILE A 7 17.11 19.91 -33.66
N VAL A 8 16.25 20.84 -34.10
CA VAL A 8 15.04 20.50 -34.86
C VAL A 8 15.49 20.28 -36.31
N VAL A 9 15.62 19.03 -36.73
CA VAL A 9 15.90 18.67 -38.11
C VAL A 9 14.57 18.56 -38.85
N PHE A 10 14.28 19.50 -39.75
CA PHE A 10 13.18 19.38 -40.70
C PHE A 10 13.51 18.29 -41.73
N HIS A 11 12.61 17.33 -41.93
CA HIS A 11 12.69 16.34 -43.01
C HIS A 11 12.34 17.02 -44.35
N PHE A 12 13.32 17.70 -44.96
CA PHE A 12 13.22 18.09 -46.37
C PHE A 12 13.76 16.93 -47.22
N LEU A 13 12.90 16.31 -48.02
CA LEU A 13 13.28 15.20 -48.91
C LEU A 13 13.62 15.69 -50.33
N LEU A 14 13.22 16.91 -50.69
CA LEU A 14 13.47 17.52 -51.99
C LEU A 14 13.79 19.00 -51.80
N GLN A 15 14.85 19.47 -52.45
CA GLN A 15 15.13 20.89 -52.65
C GLN A 15 15.33 21.12 -54.15
N ASP A 16 14.52 22.02 -54.73
CA ASP A 16 14.57 22.35 -56.16
C ASP A 16 14.43 21.14 -57.12
N GLY A 17 13.72 20.10 -56.70
CA GLY A 17 13.52 18.86 -57.48
C GLY A 17 14.68 17.85 -57.39
N HIS A 18 15.72 18.15 -56.61
CA HIS A 18 16.82 17.24 -56.32
C HIS A 18 16.65 16.56 -54.95
N GLU A 19 16.90 15.25 -54.91
CA GLU A 19 16.85 14.44 -53.70
C GLU A 19 18.01 14.82 -52.77
N LEU A 20 17.70 15.15 -51.51
CA LEU A 20 18.70 15.49 -50.51
C LEU A 20 19.24 14.22 -49.83
N PRO A 21 20.52 14.21 -49.39
CA PRO A 21 21.05 13.10 -48.61
C PRO A 21 20.24 12.89 -47.32
N PRO A 22 20.12 11.64 -46.82
CA PRO A 22 19.35 11.35 -45.62
C PRO A 22 19.75 12.26 -44.46
N PRO A 23 18.79 12.83 -43.72
CA PRO A 23 19.11 13.65 -42.55
C PRO A 23 19.95 12.87 -41.55
N ILE A 24 20.96 13.53 -40.97
CA ILE A 24 21.79 12.93 -39.91
C ILE A 24 20.92 12.80 -38.66
N ALA A 25 20.31 11.63 -38.48
CA ALA A 25 19.55 11.27 -37.29
C ALA A 25 20.44 10.43 -36.37
N PHE A 26 20.61 10.91 -35.13
CA PHE A 26 21.18 10.11 -34.05
C PHE A 26 20.02 9.44 -33.33
N ASP A 27 19.74 8.18 -33.68
CA ASP A 27 18.75 7.39 -32.95
C ASP A 27 19.36 6.97 -31.62
N VAL A 28 19.03 7.72 -30.57
CA VAL A 28 19.30 7.31 -29.20
C VAL A 28 18.18 6.34 -28.85
N GLU A 29 18.43 5.04 -29.00
CA GLU A 29 17.48 3.98 -28.62
C GLU A 29 17.22 4.02 -27.10
N ALA A 30 16.33 4.91 -26.68
CA ALA A 30 15.84 4.98 -25.32
C ALA A 30 14.78 3.89 -25.14
N PRO A 31 14.90 3.00 -24.13
CA PRO A 31 13.86 2.02 -23.85
C PRO A 31 12.55 2.74 -23.48
N THR A 32 11.50 2.52 -24.27
CA THR A 32 10.16 3.08 -24.04
C THR A 32 9.20 2.09 -23.40
N THR A 33 9.59 0.81 -23.34
CA THR A 33 8.75 -0.27 -22.82
C THR A 33 8.97 -0.46 -21.32
N LEU A 34 7.86 -0.39 -20.57
CA LEU A 34 7.86 -0.75 -19.16
C LEU A 34 7.78 -2.28 -19.01
N PRO A 35 8.34 -2.85 -17.92
CA PRO A 35 8.12 -4.25 -17.59
C PRO A 35 6.63 -4.56 -17.44
N PRO A 36 6.19 -5.79 -17.79
CA PRO A 36 4.79 -6.18 -17.63
C PRO A 36 4.40 -6.21 -16.14
N CYS A 37 3.25 -5.62 -15.81
CA CYS A 37 2.66 -5.75 -14.48
C CYS A 37 2.28 -7.22 -14.22
N LYS A 38 2.61 -7.72 -13.03
CA LYS A 38 2.21 -9.06 -12.57
C LYS A 38 1.18 -8.91 -11.44
N GLY A 39 0.48 -9.99 -11.13
CA GLY A 39 -0.30 -10.11 -9.90
C GLY A 39 0.63 -10.32 -8.70
N SER A 40 0.22 -11.19 -7.76
CA SER A 40 0.97 -11.44 -6.53
C SER A 40 2.34 -12.08 -6.75
N TYR A 41 3.32 -11.71 -5.90
CA TYR A 41 4.64 -12.30 -5.82
C TYR A 41 4.95 -12.81 -4.40
N PHE A 42 5.11 -14.12 -4.24
CA PHE A 42 5.39 -14.78 -2.95
C PHE A 42 6.79 -15.39 -2.83
N GLY A 43 7.60 -15.36 -3.90
CA GLY A 43 8.88 -16.06 -3.94
C GLY A 43 8.72 -17.59 -3.97
N THR A 44 8.42 -18.22 -2.82
CA THR A 44 8.27 -19.68 -2.68
C THR A 44 6.82 -20.07 -2.31
N GLU A 45 6.42 -21.30 -2.65
CA GLU A 45 5.08 -21.80 -2.31
C GLU A 45 4.87 -21.92 -0.79
N THR A 46 5.92 -22.22 -0.04
CA THR A 46 5.87 -22.25 1.43
C THR A 46 5.51 -20.88 2.01
N LEU A 47 6.16 -19.81 1.51
CA LEU A 47 5.85 -18.45 1.95
C LEU A 47 4.45 -18.03 1.53
N LYS A 48 4.02 -18.42 0.32
CA LYS A 48 2.65 -18.18 -0.14
C LYS A 48 1.64 -18.75 0.85
N ASN A 49 1.76 -20.04 1.19
CA ASN A 49 0.83 -20.68 2.11
C ASN A 49 0.87 -20.06 3.51
N LEU A 50 2.06 -19.73 4.01
CA LEU A 50 2.23 -19.05 5.29
C LEU A 50 1.54 -17.68 5.33
N VAL A 51 1.80 -16.83 4.32
CA VAL A 51 1.26 -15.47 4.26
C VAL A 51 -0.25 -15.50 4.04
N LEU A 52 -0.76 -16.35 3.14
CA LEU A 52 -2.19 -16.46 2.91
C LEU A 52 -2.94 -16.94 4.16
N HIS A 53 -2.41 -17.92 4.88
CA HIS A 53 -3.01 -18.38 6.15
C HIS A 53 -2.99 -17.27 7.20
N PHE A 54 -1.88 -16.54 7.34
CA PHE A 54 -1.81 -15.38 8.23
C PHE A 54 -2.86 -14.33 7.86
N LEU A 55 -3.01 -13.99 6.58
CA LEU A 55 -3.99 -13.00 6.12
C LEU A 55 -5.43 -13.44 6.40
N GLN A 56 -5.75 -14.71 6.17
CA GLN A 56 -7.07 -15.26 6.50
C GLN A 56 -7.38 -15.11 7.98
N GLN A 57 -6.46 -15.50 8.87
CA GLN A 57 -6.66 -15.38 10.31
C GLN A 57 -6.72 -13.92 10.77
N TYR A 58 -5.80 -13.08 10.30
CA TYR A 58 -5.73 -11.67 10.65
C TYR A 58 -7.03 -10.95 10.27
N TYR A 59 -7.48 -11.07 9.02
CA TYR A 59 -8.67 -10.38 8.54
C TYR A 59 -9.97 -10.99 9.06
N ALA A 60 -10.01 -12.29 9.37
CA ALA A 60 -11.14 -12.88 10.09
C ALA A 60 -11.35 -12.22 11.47
N VAL A 61 -10.27 -11.96 12.20
CA VAL A 61 -10.35 -11.20 13.46
C VAL A 61 -10.65 -9.73 13.21
N TYR A 62 -9.98 -9.11 12.22
CA TYR A 62 -10.13 -7.68 11.93
C TYR A 62 -11.57 -7.29 11.58
N ASP A 63 -12.28 -8.15 10.85
CA ASP A 63 -13.65 -7.94 10.38
C ASP A 63 -14.72 -8.49 11.35
N SER A 64 -14.33 -9.16 12.43
CA SER A 64 -15.25 -9.69 13.45
C SER A 64 -16.02 -8.59 14.21
N GLY A 65 -15.50 -7.37 14.19
CA GLY A 65 -16.00 -6.23 14.97
C GLY A 65 -15.42 -6.13 16.37
N ASP A 66 -14.71 -7.15 16.86
CA ASP A 66 -13.86 -7.09 18.06
C ASP A 66 -12.41 -7.44 17.68
N ARG A 67 -11.57 -6.41 17.61
CA ARG A 67 -10.18 -6.56 17.17
C ARG A 67 -9.23 -6.89 18.32
N GLN A 68 -9.72 -7.13 19.54
CA GLN A 68 -8.85 -7.42 20.70
C GLN A 68 -7.92 -8.61 20.49
N ARG A 69 -8.39 -9.67 19.79
CA ARG A 69 -7.56 -10.86 19.50
C ARG A 69 -6.34 -10.56 18.63
N LEU A 70 -6.25 -9.39 17.99
CA LEU A 70 -5.04 -8.98 17.28
C LEU A 70 -3.86 -8.73 18.23
N LEU A 71 -4.07 -8.63 19.55
CA LEU A 71 -2.99 -8.53 20.54
C LEU A 71 -2.02 -9.71 20.48
N ASP A 72 -2.48 -10.88 20.04
CA ASP A 72 -1.67 -12.09 19.88
C ASP A 72 -0.84 -12.06 18.59
N ALA A 73 -1.24 -11.26 17.60
CA ALA A 73 -0.54 -11.12 16.32
C ALA A 73 0.54 -10.02 16.35
N TYR A 74 0.43 -9.04 17.25
CA TYR A 74 1.36 -7.92 17.36
C TYR A 74 2.43 -8.13 18.42
N HIS A 75 3.69 -7.86 18.07
CA HIS A 75 4.81 -7.82 19.01
C HIS A 75 4.64 -6.70 20.06
N ASP A 76 5.17 -6.87 21.28
CA ASP A 76 5.04 -5.89 22.37
C ASP A 76 5.47 -4.47 21.95
N GLY A 77 6.54 -4.36 21.16
CA GLY A 77 7.07 -3.11 20.58
C GLY A 77 6.58 -2.78 19.16
N ALA A 78 5.45 -3.33 18.71
CA ALA A 78 4.95 -3.10 17.36
C ALA A 78 4.61 -1.61 17.12
N CYS A 79 4.77 -1.19 15.87
CA CYS A 79 4.43 0.15 15.40
C CYS A 79 3.31 0.07 14.35
N CYS A 80 2.37 1.03 14.39
CA CYS A 80 1.34 1.19 13.37
C CYS A 80 1.14 2.67 13.03
N SER A 81 0.89 2.95 11.75
CA SER A 81 0.46 4.27 11.29
C SER A 81 -0.48 4.12 10.11
N LEU A 82 -1.36 5.10 9.94
CA LEU A 82 -2.30 5.18 8.83
C LEU A 82 -1.90 6.32 7.89
N SER A 83 -2.09 6.13 6.58
CA SER A 83 -1.99 7.20 5.59
C SER A 83 -3.14 7.10 4.62
N ILE A 84 -3.74 8.24 4.28
CA ILE A 84 -4.70 8.34 3.19
C ILE A 84 -4.15 9.25 2.09
N PRO A 85 -4.54 9.04 0.82
CA PRO A 85 -4.17 9.93 -0.26
C PRO A 85 -4.65 11.36 0.03
N PHE A 86 -3.89 12.34 -0.44
CA PHE A 86 -4.28 13.73 -0.31
C PHE A 86 -5.38 14.04 -1.32
N THR A 87 -6.59 14.29 -0.84
CA THR A 87 -7.70 14.76 -1.69
C THR A 87 -7.82 16.29 -1.54
N PRO A 88 -7.75 17.08 -2.64
CA PRO A 88 -7.90 18.54 -2.58
C PRO A 88 -9.35 19.00 -2.36
N GLN A 89 -10.32 18.09 -2.44
CA GLN A 89 -11.73 18.37 -2.16
C GLN A 89 -11.95 18.58 -0.65
N ASN A 90 -12.99 19.35 -0.29
CA ASN A 90 -13.33 19.65 1.10
C ASN A 90 -13.31 18.37 1.97
N PRO A 91 -12.46 18.28 3.00
CA PRO A 91 -12.34 17.09 3.86
C PRO A 91 -13.67 16.64 4.45
N ALA A 92 -14.60 17.57 4.69
CA ALA A 92 -15.93 17.29 5.23
C ALA A 92 -16.87 16.55 4.25
N ARG A 93 -16.52 16.46 2.96
CA ARG A 93 -17.28 15.74 1.93
C ARG A 93 -16.56 14.50 1.41
N SER A 94 -15.43 14.14 2.00
CA SER A 94 -14.67 12.95 1.63
C SER A 94 -15.22 11.72 2.33
N ASN A 95 -15.37 10.61 1.60
CA ASN A 95 -15.67 9.31 2.20
C ASN A 95 -14.57 8.83 3.17
N LEU A 96 -13.40 9.49 3.17
CA LEU A 96 -12.28 9.20 4.05
C LEU A 96 -12.18 10.15 5.25
N ALA A 97 -13.21 10.98 5.51
CA ALA A 97 -13.19 11.99 6.58
C ALA A 97 -12.88 11.38 7.96
N GLU A 98 -13.39 10.19 8.25
CA GLU A 98 -13.17 9.49 9.53
C GLU A 98 -11.71 9.09 9.77
N TYR A 99 -10.96 8.84 8.69
CA TYR A 99 -9.54 8.48 8.73
C TYR A 99 -8.61 9.69 8.70
N PHE A 100 -9.11 10.87 8.30
CA PHE A 100 -8.30 12.05 8.07
C PHE A 100 -7.55 12.50 9.33
N LYS A 101 -8.22 12.43 10.50
CA LYS A 101 -7.65 12.83 11.81
C LYS A 101 -6.44 12.01 12.24
N ASP A 102 -6.34 10.76 11.77
CA ASP A 102 -5.28 9.81 12.09
C ASP A 102 -4.25 9.65 10.96
N SER A 103 -4.44 10.34 9.83
CA SER A 103 -3.55 10.26 8.67
C SER A 103 -2.18 10.90 8.94
N ARG A 104 -1.12 10.11 8.72
CA ARG A 104 0.27 10.50 8.92
C ARG A 104 1.02 10.62 7.60
N ASN A 105 1.06 11.83 7.05
CA ASN A 105 1.86 12.15 5.87
C ASN A 105 3.07 13.02 6.24
N VAL A 106 4.26 12.42 6.38
CA VAL A 106 5.49 13.14 6.77
C VAL A 106 5.99 14.17 5.75
N LYS A 107 5.57 14.05 4.47
CA LYS A 107 5.87 15.05 3.43
C LYS A 107 5.15 16.37 3.76
N LYS A 108 3.91 16.29 4.25
CA LYS A 108 3.04 17.44 4.56
C LYS A 108 3.13 17.89 6.02
N LEU A 109 3.03 16.97 6.97
CA LEU A 109 3.11 17.25 8.39
C LEU A 109 4.56 17.53 8.78
N LYS A 110 4.85 18.72 9.30
CA LYS A 110 6.22 19.13 9.71
C LYS A 110 6.45 19.07 11.22
N ASP A 111 5.39 19.21 12.01
CA ASP A 111 5.47 19.18 13.47
C ASP A 111 5.96 17.80 13.98
N PRO A 112 7.10 17.74 14.71
CA PRO A 112 7.65 16.49 15.21
C PRO A 112 6.80 15.83 16.31
N THR A 113 6.16 16.62 17.16
CA THR A 113 5.28 16.14 18.25
C THR A 113 4.05 15.45 17.66
N LEU A 114 3.44 16.05 16.64
CA LEU A 114 2.31 15.45 15.92
C LEU A 114 2.74 14.19 15.15
N ARG A 115 3.93 14.19 14.54
CA ARG A 115 4.47 12.99 13.86
C ARG A 115 4.69 11.83 14.81
N PHE A 116 5.11 12.10 16.03
CA PHE A 116 5.27 11.09 17.08
C PHE A 116 3.90 10.58 17.55
N ARG A 117 2.95 11.49 17.82
CA ARG A 117 1.59 11.14 18.28
C ARG A 117 0.79 10.28 17.29
N LEU A 118 0.97 10.51 15.98
CA LEU A 118 0.30 9.75 14.93
C LEU A 118 0.94 8.38 14.65
N LEU A 119 2.09 8.07 15.27
CA LEU A 119 2.68 6.74 15.25
C LEU A 119 2.26 5.99 16.51
N LYS A 120 1.49 4.92 16.35
CA LYS A 120 1.06 4.09 17.48
C LYS A 120 2.21 3.14 17.81
N HIS A 121 2.71 3.20 19.04
CA HIS A 121 3.78 2.36 19.53
C HIS A 121 3.27 1.46 20.65
N THR A 122 3.68 0.19 20.62
CA THR A 122 3.22 -0.95 21.42
C THR A 122 1.96 -1.63 20.92
N ARG A 123 1.87 -2.96 21.08
CA ARG A 123 0.69 -3.73 20.64
C ARG A 123 -0.64 -3.23 21.22
N LEU A 124 -0.64 -2.77 22.48
CA LEU A 124 -1.84 -2.24 23.13
C LEU A 124 -2.34 -0.98 22.43
N ASN A 125 -1.46 -0.02 22.15
CA ASN A 125 -1.84 1.21 21.45
C ASN A 125 -2.21 0.94 19.99
N VAL A 126 -1.56 -0.03 19.34
CA VAL A 126 -1.90 -0.47 17.99
C VAL A 126 -3.32 -1.04 17.97
N VAL A 127 -3.64 -2.00 18.81
CA VAL A 127 -4.97 -2.64 18.82
C VAL A 127 -6.06 -1.71 19.32
N ALA A 128 -5.76 -0.83 20.28
CA ALA A 128 -6.69 0.23 20.70
C ALA A 128 -7.02 1.16 19.52
N PHE A 129 -6.01 1.63 18.78
CA PHE A 129 -6.20 2.43 17.57
C PHE A 129 -6.99 1.66 16.50
N LEU A 130 -6.66 0.39 16.25
CA LEU A 130 -7.40 -0.43 15.29
C LEU A 130 -8.88 -0.56 15.70
N ASN A 131 -9.20 -0.71 16.99
CA ASN A 131 -10.59 -0.76 17.46
C ASN A 131 -11.36 0.56 17.27
N GLU A 132 -10.68 1.71 17.21
CA GLU A 132 -11.31 3.01 16.94
C GLU A 132 -11.67 3.20 15.45
N LEU A 133 -11.08 2.40 14.55
CA LEU A 133 -11.38 2.45 13.12
C LEU A 133 -12.76 1.86 12.81
N PRO A 134 -13.46 2.33 11.75
CA PRO A 134 -14.75 1.78 11.33
C PRO A 134 -14.70 0.27 11.12
N LYS A 135 -15.82 -0.42 11.33
CA LYS A 135 -15.94 -1.86 11.02
C LYS A 135 -15.84 -2.08 9.53
N THR A 136 -15.19 -3.17 9.15
CA THR A 136 -14.83 -3.47 7.76
C THR A 136 -15.23 -4.88 7.36
N GLN A 137 -15.30 -5.11 6.06
CA GLN A 137 -15.38 -6.42 5.44
C GLN A 137 -14.42 -6.42 4.24
N HIS A 138 -13.38 -7.25 4.28
CA HIS A 138 -12.37 -7.35 3.22
C HIS A 138 -12.72 -8.43 2.20
N ASP A 139 -12.46 -8.16 0.92
CA ASP A 139 -12.46 -9.21 -0.10
C ASP A 139 -11.06 -9.85 -0.16
N ILE A 140 -10.85 -10.86 0.68
CA ILE A 140 -9.56 -11.57 0.78
C ILE A 140 -9.20 -12.27 -0.55
N ASN A 141 -10.20 -12.68 -1.35
CA ASN A 141 -9.96 -13.36 -2.62
C ASN A 141 -9.41 -12.41 -3.70
N SER A 142 -9.62 -11.10 -3.54
CA SER A 142 -9.10 -10.08 -4.45
C SER A 142 -7.71 -9.56 -4.05
N PHE A 143 -7.10 -10.08 -2.98
CA PHE A 143 -5.83 -9.56 -2.48
C PHE A 143 -4.67 -9.84 -3.45
N VAL A 144 -3.89 -8.80 -3.71
CA VAL A 144 -2.60 -8.87 -4.41
C VAL A 144 -1.50 -8.68 -3.38
N VAL A 145 -0.63 -9.69 -3.24
CA VAL A 145 0.38 -9.73 -2.18
C VAL A 145 1.77 -9.75 -2.80
N ASP A 146 2.64 -8.87 -2.32
CA ASP A 146 4.03 -8.77 -2.76
C ASP A 146 4.98 -8.92 -1.57
N ILE A 147 5.76 -10.00 -1.55
CA ILE A 147 6.86 -10.18 -0.60
C ILE A 147 8.04 -9.32 -1.05
N SER A 148 8.36 -8.30 -0.26
CA SER A 148 9.40 -7.31 -0.58
C SER A 148 10.77 -7.71 -0.05
N ALA A 149 10.84 -8.39 1.10
CA ALA A 149 12.09 -8.87 1.68
C ALA A 149 11.87 -10.06 2.61
N GLN A 150 12.83 -10.99 2.60
CA GLN A 150 12.90 -12.12 3.51
C GLN A 150 14.33 -12.25 4.05
N THR A 151 14.46 -12.35 5.37
CA THR A 151 15.71 -12.70 6.07
C THR A 151 15.41 -13.80 7.09
N SER A 152 16.43 -14.22 7.84
CA SER A 152 16.23 -15.14 8.98
C SER A 152 15.45 -14.51 10.14
N THR A 153 15.34 -13.18 10.19
CA THR A 153 14.76 -12.44 11.32
C THR A 153 13.51 -11.63 10.95
N LEU A 154 13.19 -11.52 9.65
CA LEU A 154 12.11 -10.67 9.17
C LEU A 154 11.50 -11.22 7.88
N LEU A 155 10.19 -11.12 7.78
CA LEU A 155 9.45 -11.22 6.52
C LEU A 155 8.67 -9.93 6.31
N CYS A 156 8.89 -9.27 5.19
CA CYS A 156 8.20 -8.04 4.80
C CYS A 156 7.37 -8.29 3.54
N PHE A 157 6.09 -7.94 3.59
CA PHE A 157 5.19 -8.06 2.46
C PHE A 157 4.19 -6.91 2.45
N SER A 158 3.64 -6.63 1.27
CA SER A 158 2.59 -5.63 1.07
C SER A 158 1.33 -6.35 0.60
N VAL A 159 0.17 -5.84 1.03
CA VAL A 159 -1.14 -6.34 0.61
C VAL A 159 -1.89 -5.19 -0.03
N ASN A 160 -2.33 -5.40 -1.26
CA ASN A 160 -3.21 -4.50 -1.99
C ASN A 160 -4.56 -5.20 -2.12
N GLY A 161 -5.64 -4.50 -1.78
CA GLY A 161 -6.98 -5.08 -1.80
C GLY A 161 -8.04 -4.02 -1.57
N VAL A 162 -9.27 -4.48 -1.42
CA VAL A 162 -10.44 -3.63 -1.18
C VAL A 162 -11.19 -4.12 0.05
N PHE A 163 -11.88 -3.18 0.70
CA PHE A 163 -12.78 -3.46 1.79
C PHE A 163 -14.00 -2.56 1.72
N LYS A 164 -15.07 -3.00 2.36
CA LYS A 164 -16.30 -2.24 2.56
C LYS A 164 -16.44 -1.89 4.03
N GLU A 165 -16.92 -0.68 4.32
CA GLU A 165 -17.30 -0.30 5.67
C GLU A 165 -18.70 -0.79 6.02
N GLY A 166 -18.84 -1.44 7.17
CA GLY A 166 -20.12 -1.89 7.71
C GLY A 166 -20.57 -0.97 8.83
N LYS A 167 -21.21 0.17 8.51
CA LYS A 167 -21.71 1.08 9.56
C LYS A 167 -22.96 0.54 10.25
N TYR A 168 -23.86 -0.14 9.52
CA TYR A 168 -25.07 -0.78 10.04
C TYR A 168 -25.51 -1.93 9.11
N LEU A 169 -26.29 -2.90 9.62
CA LEU A 169 -26.78 -4.07 8.87
C LEU A 169 -27.63 -3.76 7.62
N TRP A 170 -27.93 -2.50 7.30
CA TRP A 170 -28.69 -2.11 6.12
C TRP A 170 -28.31 -0.69 5.66
N SER A 171 -27.19 -0.54 4.94
CA SER A 171 -26.98 0.63 4.07
C SER A 171 -26.23 0.22 2.78
N PRO A 172 -26.74 0.58 1.58
CA PRO A 172 -26.19 0.12 0.30
C PRO A 172 -25.05 0.99 -0.24
N GLU A 173 -24.52 1.93 0.55
CA GLU A 173 -23.48 2.83 0.07
C GLU A 173 -22.12 2.10 0.04
N PHE A 174 -21.67 1.81 -1.18
CA PHE A 174 -20.33 1.32 -1.49
C PHE A 174 -19.33 2.44 -1.19
N VAL A 175 -18.52 2.27 -0.14
CA VAL A 175 -17.30 3.04 0.02
C VAL A 175 -16.18 2.21 -0.60
N GLU A 176 -15.80 2.53 -1.83
CA GLU A 176 -14.58 2.00 -2.46
C GLU A 176 -13.37 2.68 -1.81
N GLY A 177 -12.98 2.16 -0.66
CA GLY A 177 -11.75 2.55 0.02
C GLY A 177 -10.60 1.75 -0.56
N SER A 178 -9.89 2.30 -1.54
CA SER A 178 -8.52 1.83 -1.80
C SER A 178 -7.64 2.37 -0.67
N LEU A 179 -7.44 1.56 0.37
CA LEU A 179 -6.29 1.77 1.24
C LEU A 179 -5.06 1.30 0.46
N SER A 180 -4.58 2.18 -0.43
CA SER A 180 -3.19 2.12 -0.84
C SER A 180 -2.37 2.32 0.44
N GLN A 181 -1.72 1.24 0.90
CA GLN A 181 -0.83 1.19 2.05
C GLN A 181 -1.47 1.27 3.45
N LEU A 182 -2.10 0.18 3.90
CA LEU A 182 -1.84 -0.24 5.28
C LEU A 182 -0.45 -0.90 5.31
N VAL A 183 0.61 -0.08 5.36
CA VAL A 183 1.93 -0.60 5.75
C VAL A 183 1.83 -0.88 7.24
N ILE A 184 1.42 -2.09 7.60
CA ILE A 184 1.75 -2.60 8.92
C ILE A 184 3.27 -2.81 8.89
N LEU A 185 4.05 -1.81 9.32
CA LEU A 185 5.40 -2.03 9.84
C LEU A 185 5.30 -2.75 11.19
N SER A 186 4.55 -3.86 11.22
CA SER A 186 4.75 -4.87 12.23
C SER A 186 6.02 -5.55 11.79
N THR A 187 7.09 -5.35 12.54
CA THR A 187 8.03 -6.44 12.76
C THR A 187 7.20 -7.59 13.33
N LEU A 188 6.55 -8.36 12.45
CA LEU A 188 6.03 -9.68 12.78
C LEU A 188 7.28 -10.47 13.05
N ASN A 189 7.65 -10.51 14.32
CA ASN A 189 8.59 -11.49 14.77
C ASN A 189 7.86 -12.80 14.50
N PHE A 190 8.39 -13.61 13.58
CA PHE A 190 8.01 -15.01 13.43
C PHE A 190 8.98 -15.91 14.23
N PRO A 191 9.23 -15.72 15.55
CA PRO A 191 9.83 -16.80 16.30
C PRO A 191 8.71 -17.80 16.54
N THR A 192 8.82 -18.98 15.93
CA THR A 192 7.96 -20.16 16.12
C THR A 192 6.58 -20.09 15.46
N PRO A 193 6.04 -21.24 14.98
CA PRO A 193 4.76 -21.27 14.29
C PRO A 193 3.69 -20.63 15.18
N PHE A 194 2.89 -19.73 14.59
CA PHE A 194 1.61 -19.31 15.14
C PHE A 194 0.94 -20.57 15.71
N SER A 195 0.85 -20.63 17.04
CA SER A 195 0.11 -21.71 17.67
C SER A 195 -1.30 -21.67 17.09
N PRO A 196 -1.84 -22.78 16.58
CA PRO A 196 -3.20 -22.79 16.08
C PRO A 196 -4.07 -22.30 17.22
N LEU A 197 -4.85 -21.25 16.96
CA LEU A 197 -5.95 -20.85 17.82
C LEU A 197 -6.88 -22.07 17.86
N LEU A 198 -6.74 -22.88 18.91
CA LEU A 198 -7.51 -24.09 19.17
C LEU A 198 -9.00 -23.72 19.35
N PRO A 199 -9.91 -24.67 19.08
CA PRO A 199 -11.32 -24.42 18.76
C PRO A 199 -12.12 -23.79 19.91
#